data_AF-A0A6J8C3S7-F1
#
_entry.id   AF-A0A6J8C3S7-F1
#
_cell.length_a   1.000
_cell.length_b   1.000
_cell.length_c   1.000
_cell.angle_alpha   90.00
_cell.angle_beta   90.00
_cell.angle_gamma   90.00
#
_symmetry.space_group_name_H-M   'P 1'
#
loop_
_entity.id
_entity.type
_entity.pdbx_description
1 polymer ?
#
loop_
_entity_poly.entity_id
_entity_poly.type
_entity_poly.pdbx_seq_one_letter_code
_entity_poly.pdbx_strand_id
1 'polypeptide(L)'
;MCLSQTEKKLIAEIYLEAEASDIMEYSDLFDCFPLLCKLYHDNPKRNKTDFFQNPFSVHVFEVEMEQLKKNKLFSKYSAFALCVMFNNELKVEVLTDEIDTETRTIIENTFEACRLDKGTSRLTLMDELDSLEHTFIKKEKGVYKTVHDELFYFLSYYFGKKMIQCIIENAHCEVYQ
;
A
#
# COMPACT_ATOMS: atom_id res chain seq x y z
N MET A 1 1.98 12.88 9.97
CA MET A 1 1.44 14.22 10.27
C MET A 1 -0.08 14.10 10.21
N CYS A 2 -0.79 14.32 11.31
CA CYS A 2 -2.26 14.24 11.31
C CYS A 2 -2.83 15.54 10.73
N LEU A 3 -3.63 15.43 9.67
CA LEU A 3 -4.29 16.58 9.06
C LEU A 3 -5.37 17.16 9.99
N SER A 4 -5.51 18.48 9.98
CA SER A 4 -6.60 19.18 10.64
C SER A 4 -7.95 18.86 9.98
N GLN A 5 -9.04 19.07 10.72
CA GLN A 5 -10.38 18.88 10.20
C GLN A 5 -10.70 19.77 8.98
N THR A 6 -10.14 20.98 8.95
CA THR A 6 -10.27 21.88 7.79
C THR A 6 -9.57 21.31 6.56
N GLU A 7 -8.36 20.75 6.71
CA GLU A 7 -7.63 20.12 5.62
C GLU A 7 -8.33 18.85 5.11
N LYS A 8 -8.81 18.01 6.04
CA LYS A 8 -9.59 16.81 5.68
C LYS A 8 -10.85 17.18 4.89
N LYS A 9 -11.56 18.24 5.30
CA LYS A 9 -12.75 18.74 4.60
C LYS A 9 -12.41 19.23 3.18
N LEU A 10 -11.35 20.03 3.03
CA LEU A 10 -10.92 20.52 1.72
C LEU A 10 -10.57 19.36 0.77
N ILE A 11 -9.91 18.33 1.27
CA ILE A 11 -9.59 17.13 0.48
C ILE A 11 -10.86 16.38 0.07
N ALA A 12 -11.80 16.20 0.99
CA ALA A 12 -13.09 15.59 0.66
C ALA A 12 -13.84 16.40 -0.40
N GLU A 13 -13.85 17.73 -0.32
CA GLU A 13 -14.45 18.61 -1.33
C GLU A 13 -13.74 18.52 -2.69
N ILE A 14 -12.41 18.36 -2.71
CA ILE A 14 -11.65 18.18 -3.95
C ILE A 14 -12.03 16.88 -4.67
N TYR A 15 -12.14 15.76 -3.93
CA TYR A 15 -12.35 14.44 -4.54
C TYR A 15 -13.83 14.09 -4.71
N LEU A 16 -14.70 14.58 -3.83
CA LEU A 16 -16.10 14.17 -3.74
C LEU A 16 -17.08 15.32 -3.98
N GLU A 17 -16.61 16.57 -4.12
CA GLU A 17 -17.44 17.72 -4.44
C GLU A 17 -18.65 17.87 -3.49
N ALA A 18 -19.86 17.97 -4.04
CA ALA A 18 -21.11 18.14 -3.29
C ALA A 18 -21.41 16.97 -2.32
N GLU A 19 -20.73 15.84 -2.50
CA GLU A 19 -20.92 14.63 -1.72
C GLU A 19 -20.01 14.54 -0.48
N ALA A 20 -19.10 15.51 -0.30
CA ALA A 20 -18.15 15.54 0.81
C ALA A 20 -18.82 15.56 2.18
N SER A 21 -19.92 16.31 2.34
CA SER A 21 -20.65 16.44 3.61
C SER A 21 -21.13 15.11 4.18
N ASP A 22 -21.48 14.17 3.31
CA ASP A 22 -22.12 12.90 3.68
C ASP A 22 -21.14 11.93 4.34
N ILE A 23 -19.84 12.19 4.20
CA ILE A 23 -18.77 11.29 4.68
C ILE A 23 -17.85 11.95 5.70
N MET A 24 -18.07 13.23 6.04
CA MET A 24 -17.23 13.94 7.02
C MET A 24 -17.27 13.30 8.41
N GLU A 25 -18.34 12.58 8.75
CA GLU A 25 -18.43 11.82 10.00
C GLU A 25 -17.36 10.72 10.11
N TYR A 26 -16.86 10.20 8.99
CA TYR A 26 -15.80 9.17 8.96
C TYR A 26 -14.40 9.77 9.04
N SER A 27 -14.27 11.10 8.95
CA SER A 27 -12.95 11.78 8.87
C SER A 27 -12.09 11.65 10.13
N ASP A 28 -12.71 11.46 11.29
CA ASP A 28 -12.04 11.23 12.56
C ASP A 28 -11.85 9.74 12.88
N LEU A 29 -12.52 8.85 12.16
CA LEU A 29 -12.43 7.41 12.38
C LEU A 29 -11.21 6.80 11.71
N PHE A 30 -10.71 7.44 10.65
CA PHE A 30 -9.62 6.92 9.83
C PHE A 30 -8.56 8.00 9.62
N ASP A 31 -7.34 7.75 10.12
CA ASP A 31 -6.20 8.63 9.84
C ASP A 31 -5.90 8.71 8.34
N CYS A 32 -6.24 7.65 7.59
CA CYS A 32 -6.12 7.58 6.14
C CYS A 32 -7.31 8.18 5.38
N PHE A 33 -8.22 8.92 6.02
CA PHE A 33 -9.41 9.50 5.37
C PHE A 33 -9.14 10.23 4.03
N PRO A 34 -8.07 11.04 3.87
CA PRO A 34 -7.69 11.61 2.58
C PRO A 34 -7.50 10.58 1.46
N LEU A 35 -6.84 9.46 1.80
CA LEU A 35 -6.60 8.35 0.89
C LEU A 35 -7.92 7.69 0.48
N LEU A 36 -8.83 7.52 1.45
CA LEU A 36 -10.16 6.96 1.20
C LEU A 36 -10.97 7.84 0.24
N CYS A 37 -10.90 9.16 0.38
CA CYS A 37 -11.54 10.11 -0.53
C CYS A 37 -11.04 9.93 -1.97
N LYS A 38 -9.71 9.86 -2.16
CA LYS A 38 -9.10 9.64 -3.48
C LYS A 38 -9.46 8.26 -4.06
N LEU A 39 -9.36 7.20 -3.25
CA LEU A 39 -9.69 5.84 -3.70
C LEU A 39 -11.14 5.72 -4.17
N TYR A 40 -12.08 6.34 -3.45
CA TYR A 40 -13.47 6.35 -3.86
C TYR A 40 -13.67 7.16 -5.15
N HIS A 41 -13.02 8.32 -5.29
CA HIS A 41 -13.06 9.13 -6.51
C HIS A 41 -12.56 8.37 -7.74
N ASP A 42 -11.43 7.66 -7.61
CA ASP A 42 -10.84 6.87 -8.69
C ASP A 42 -11.73 5.68 -9.08
N ASN A 43 -12.61 5.20 -8.18
CA ASN A 43 -13.41 4.00 -8.40
C ASN A 43 -14.75 3.99 -7.63
N PRO A 44 -15.73 4.82 -8.02
CA PRO A 44 -16.99 5.03 -7.27
C PRO A 44 -18.01 3.90 -7.46
N LYS A 45 -17.56 2.66 -7.74
CA LYS A 45 -18.44 1.50 -8.05
C LYS A 45 -19.20 0.95 -6.85
N ARG A 46 -19.01 1.53 -5.66
CA ARG A 46 -19.65 1.08 -4.42
C ARG A 46 -20.55 2.17 -3.90
N ASN A 47 -21.52 1.78 -3.08
CA ASN A 47 -22.21 2.75 -2.26
C ASN A 47 -21.18 3.49 -1.40
N LYS A 48 -21.21 4.83 -1.46
CA LYS A 48 -20.31 5.72 -0.73
C LYS A 48 -20.31 5.42 0.77
N THR A 49 -21.48 5.37 1.39
CA THR A 49 -21.62 5.14 2.82
C THR A 49 -21.04 3.78 3.20
N ASP A 50 -21.33 2.72 2.43
CA ASP A 50 -20.76 1.39 2.70
C ASP A 50 -19.23 1.38 2.60
N PHE A 51 -18.66 2.12 1.63
CA PHE A 51 -17.22 2.25 1.47
C PHE A 51 -16.59 2.94 2.69
N PHE A 52 -17.12 4.09 3.13
CA PHE A 52 -16.54 4.84 4.24
C PHE A 52 -16.87 4.24 5.62
N GLN A 53 -17.94 3.46 5.77
CA GLN A 53 -18.23 2.72 7.00
C GLN A 53 -17.26 1.56 7.22
N ASN A 54 -16.81 0.91 6.14
CA ASN A 54 -15.91 -0.22 6.23
C ASN A 54 -14.86 -0.19 5.09
N PRO A 55 -13.97 0.83 5.11
CA PRO A 55 -13.04 1.08 4.01
C PRO A 55 -12.01 -0.02 3.88
N PHE A 56 -11.66 -0.67 4.99
CA PHE A 56 -10.74 -1.80 5.04
C PHE A 56 -11.45 -3.15 4.98
N SER A 57 -12.75 -3.17 4.68
CA SER A 57 -13.39 -4.44 4.33
C SER A 57 -12.55 -5.08 3.24
N VAL A 58 -12.22 -6.35 3.47
CA VAL A 58 -11.37 -7.16 2.61
C VAL A 58 -11.69 -6.92 1.14
N HIS A 59 -12.98 -6.81 0.81
CA HIS A 59 -13.47 -6.57 -0.53
C HIS A 59 -13.01 -5.25 -1.17
N VAL A 60 -12.97 -4.11 -0.45
CA VAL A 60 -12.62 -2.77 -0.99
C VAL A 60 -11.22 -2.77 -1.57
N PHE A 61 -10.24 -2.96 -0.71
CA PHE A 61 -8.87 -2.90 -1.15
C PHE A 61 -8.45 -4.16 -1.93
N GLU A 62 -9.10 -5.33 -1.74
CA GLU A 62 -8.88 -6.47 -2.65
C GLU A 62 -9.22 -6.09 -4.09
N VAL A 63 -10.35 -5.42 -4.32
CA VAL A 63 -10.72 -4.97 -5.67
C VAL A 63 -9.71 -3.97 -6.22
N GLU A 64 -9.20 -3.05 -5.41
CA GLU A 64 -8.15 -2.12 -5.84
C GLU A 64 -6.85 -2.86 -6.21
N MET A 65 -6.40 -3.80 -5.38
CA MET A 65 -5.22 -4.60 -5.67
C MET A 65 -5.40 -5.43 -6.95
N GLU A 66 -6.58 -6.04 -7.16
CA GLU A 66 -6.88 -6.77 -8.39
C GLU A 66 -6.98 -5.84 -9.61
N GLN A 67 -7.40 -4.58 -9.43
CA GLN A 67 -7.38 -3.58 -10.52
C GLN A 67 -5.95 -3.17 -10.89
N LEU A 68 -5.05 -3.02 -9.92
CA LEU A 68 -3.62 -2.80 -10.22
C LEU A 68 -3.07 -3.93 -11.10
N LYS A 69 -3.43 -5.19 -10.81
CA LYS A 69 -3.03 -6.34 -11.66
C LYS A 69 -3.67 -6.27 -13.06
N LYS A 70 -4.97 -5.97 -13.16
CA LYS A 70 -5.70 -5.92 -14.43
C LYS A 70 -5.23 -4.79 -15.35
N ASN A 71 -4.90 -3.64 -14.78
CA ASN A 71 -4.43 -2.47 -15.52
C ASN A 71 -2.94 -2.56 -15.89
N LYS A 72 -2.30 -3.72 -15.67
CA LYS A 72 -0.87 -3.96 -15.89
C LYS A 72 0.04 -3.01 -15.09
N LEU A 73 -0.46 -2.46 -13.99
CA LEU A 73 0.33 -1.67 -13.03
C LEU A 73 1.07 -2.61 -12.08
N PHE A 74 1.79 -3.58 -12.66
CA PHE A 74 2.49 -4.62 -11.92
C PHE A 74 3.59 -4.05 -11.04
N SER A 75 4.21 -2.93 -11.45
CA SER A 75 5.27 -2.28 -10.68
C SER A 75 4.76 -1.72 -9.34
N LYS A 76 3.60 -1.04 -9.32
CA LYS A 76 2.94 -0.60 -8.06
C LYS A 76 2.55 -1.76 -7.16
N TYR A 77 1.96 -2.80 -7.76
CA TYR A 77 1.60 -4.00 -7.01
C TYR A 77 2.83 -4.70 -6.40
N SER A 78 3.94 -4.76 -7.16
CA SER A 78 5.22 -5.32 -6.72
C SER A 78 5.83 -4.51 -5.56
N ALA A 79 5.76 -3.18 -5.64
CA ALA A 79 6.22 -2.28 -4.59
C ALA A 79 5.48 -2.53 -3.26
N PHE A 80 4.15 -2.71 -3.30
CA PHE A 80 3.38 -3.06 -2.10
C PHE A 80 3.72 -4.45 -1.56
N ALA A 81 3.94 -5.44 -2.44
CA ALA A 81 4.37 -6.78 -2.02
C ALA A 81 5.69 -6.73 -1.23
N LEU A 82 6.66 -5.94 -1.72
CA LEU A 82 7.95 -5.76 -1.03
C LEU A 82 7.78 -5.02 0.30
N CYS A 83 6.92 -4.00 0.38
CA CYS A 83 6.63 -3.36 1.67
C CYS A 83 6.13 -4.36 2.70
N VAL A 84 5.31 -5.33 2.31
CA VAL A 84 4.84 -6.41 3.21
C VAL A 84 5.98 -7.35 3.60
N MET A 85 6.77 -7.81 2.62
CA MET A 85 7.86 -8.77 2.86
C MET A 85 8.96 -8.23 3.76
N PHE A 86 9.26 -6.93 3.67
CA PHE A 86 10.22 -6.24 4.52
C PHE A 86 9.56 -5.57 5.73
N ASN A 87 8.42 -6.10 6.20
CA ASN A 87 7.72 -5.68 7.42
C ASN A 87 7.50 -4.17 7.55
N ASN A 88 7.06 -3.54 6.46
CA ASN A 88 6.84 -2.09 6.34
C ASN A 88 8.12 -1.25 6.48
N GLU A 89 9.31 -1.85 6.43
CA GLU A 89 10.61 -1.19 6.54
C GLU A 89 11.48 -1.47 5.32
N LEU A 90 10.96 -1.14 4.13
CA LEU A 90 11.68 -1.36 2.88
C LEU A 90 12.77 -0.29 2.71
N LYS A 91 14.01 -0.67 3.02
CA LYS A 91 15.18 0.19 2.88
C LYS A 91 15.50 0.45 1.41
N VAL A 92 15.89 1.68 1.05
CA VAL A 92 16.25 2.05 -0.33
C VAL A 92 17.38 1.16 -0.86
N GLU A 93 18.31 0.78 -0.01
CA GLU A 93 19.45 -0.09 -0.34
C GLU A 93 19.00 -1.44 -0.93
N VAL A 94 17.86 -1.98 -0.46
CA VAL A 94 17.25 -3.23 -0.96
C VAL A 94 16.85 -3.13 -2.44
N LEU A 95 16.62 -1.91 -2.93
CA LEU A 95 16.22 -1.62 -4.30
C LEU A 95 17.42 -1.19 -5.18
N THR A 96 18.64 -1.26 -4.67
CA THR A 96 19.85 -1.01 -5.45
C THR A 96 20.43 -2.31 -6.02
N ASP A 97 21.40 -2.20 -6.93
CA ASP A 97 22.09 -3.37 -7.49
C ASP A 97 23.09 -4.01 -6.51
N GLU A 98 23.45 -3.31 -5.44
CA GLU A 98 24.45 -3.69 -4.44
C GLU A 98 23.81 -4.36 -3.21
N ILE A 99 23.03 -5.41 -3.45
CA ILE A 99 22.41 -6.23 -2.40
C ILE A 99 23.06 -7.61 -2.31
N ASP A 100 23.03 -8.20 -1.12
CA ASP A 100 23.47 -9.56 -0.88
C ASP A 100 22.55 -10.59 -1.58
N THR A 101 23.05 -11.81 -1.73
CA THR A 101 22.35 -12.89 -2.44
C THR A 101 21.03 -13.27 -1.76
N GLU A 102 20.96 -13.21 -0.44
CA GLU A 102 19.77 -13.58 0.32
C GLU A 102 18.64 -12.58 0.10
N THR A 103 18.93 -11.28 0.23
CA THR A 103 17.99 -10.19 -0.08
C THR A 103 17.48 -10.30 -1.53
N ARG A 104 18.36 -10.63 -2.47
CA ARG A 104 17.98 -10.84 -3.88
C ARG A 104 17.01 -12.02 -4.02
N THR A 105 17.30 -13.14 -3.38
CA THR A 105 16.44 -14.33 -3.40
C THR A 105 15.08 -14.05 -2.77
N ILE A 106 15.01 -13.28 -1.68
CA ILE A 106 13.75 -12.85 -1.07
C ILE A 106 12.88 -12.08 -2.07
N ILE A 107 13.46 -11.10 -2.78
CA ILE A 107 12.75 -10.30 -3.78
C ILE A 107 12.23 -11.19 -4.93
N GLU A 108 13.08 -12.07 -5.47
CA GLU A 108 12.70 -12.97 -6.56
C GLU A 108 11.57 -13.92 -6.16
N ASN A 109 11.65 -14.52 -4.96
CA ASN A 109 10.62 -15.40 -4.42
C ASN A 109 9.32 -14.65 -4.16
N THR A 110 9.40 -13.41 -3.66
CA THR A 110 8.25 -12.51 -3.46
C THR A 110 7.51 -12.28 -4.77
N PHE A 111 8.24 -11.94 -5.84
CA PHE A 111 7.64 -11.71 -7.15
C PHE A 111 7.03 -12.98 -7.73
N GLU A 112 7.71 -14.12 -7.59
CA GLU A 112 7.19 -15.40 -8.04
C GLU A 112 5.90 -15.80 -7.31
N ALA A 113 5.86 -15.69 -5.98
CA ALA A 113 4.68 -15.99 -5.16
C ALA A 113 3.49 -15.10 -5.52
N CYS A 114 3.75 -13.83 -5.86
CA CYS A 114 2.73 -12.89 -6.30
C CYS A 114 2.30 -13.05 -7.77
N ARG A 115 2.95 -13.95 -8.52
CA ARG A 115 2.82 -14.13 -9.98
C ARG A 115 3.08 -12.82 -10.73
N LEU A 116 4.13 -12.11 -10.31
CA LEU A 116 4.59 -10.88 -10.94
C LEU A 116 5.62 -11.19 -12.02
N ASP A 117 5.67 -10.32 -13.01
CA ASP A 117 6.67 -10.45 -14.06
C ASP A 117 8.06 -10.16 -13.48
N LYS A 118 9.01 -11.07 -13.68
CA LYS A 118 10.41 -10.93 -13.20
C LYS A 118 11.12 -9.75 -13.88
N GLY A 119 10.51 -9.14 -14.89
CA GLY A 119 11.05 -8.01 -15.65
C GLY A 119 10.93 -6.62 -15.02
N THR A 120 10.32 -6.46 -13.84
CA THR A 120 10.28 -5.13 -13.20
C THR A 120 11.64 -4.79 -12.61
N SER A 121 12.33 -3.79 -13.16
CA SER A 121 13.63 -3.37 -12.64
C SER A 121 13.50 -2.77 -11.24
N ARG A 122 14.52 -2.93 -10.39
CA ARG A 122 14.51 -2.34 -9.05
C ARG A 122 14.42 -0.82 -9.07
N LEU A 123 15.04 -0.16 -10.06
CA LEU A 123 14.90 1.28 -10.30
C LEU A 123 13.44 1.66 -10.56
N THR A 124 12.73 0.89 -11.39
CA THR A 124 11.29 1.11 -11.62
C THR A 124 10.48 0.97 -10.33
N LEU A 125 10.85 0.07 -9.42
CA LEU A 125 10.16 -0.07 -8.13
C LEU A 125 10.40 1.15 -7.23
N MET A 126 11.61 1.71 -7.24
CA MET A 126 11.90 2.96 -6.53
C MET A 126 11.08 4.12 -7.08
N ASP A 127 11.02 4.27 -8.41
CA ASP A 127 10.22 5.30 -9.07
C ASP A 127 8.74 5.18 -8.71
N GLU A 128 8.20 3.96 -8.67
CA GLU A 128 6.82 3.71 -8.26
C GLU A 128 6.59 4.05 -6.78
N LEU A 129 7.49 3.66 -5.88
CA LEU A 129 7.41 4.00 -4.46
C LEU A 129 7.48 5.50 -4.22
N ASP A 130 8.37 6.20 -4.94
CA ASP A 130 8.47 7.66 -4.92
C ASP A 130 7.20 8.31 -5.50
N SER A 131 6.59 7.75 -6.55
CA SER A 131 5.30 8.24 -7.08
C SER A 131 4.13 8.07 -6.10
N LEU A 132 4.26 7.13 -5.16
CA LEU A 132 3.28 6.84 -4.12
C LEU A 132 3.58 7.60 -2.82
N GLU A 133 4.64 8.41 -2.79
CA GLU A 133 5.00 9.21 -1.63
C GLU A 133 3.86 10.18 -1.27
N HIS A 134 3.65 10.38 0.04
CA HIS A 134 2.58 11.19 0.63
C HIS A 134 1.14 10.70 0.36
N THR A 135 0.95 9.61 -0.38
CA THR A 135 -0.38 9.04 -0.65
C THR A 135 -0.55 7.66 -0.04
N PHE A 136 0.31 6.71 -0.43
CA PHE A 136 0.32 5.35 0.14
C PHE A 136 1.61 5.06 0.89
N ILE A 137 2.69 5.74 0.53
CA ILE A 137 4.04 5.52 1.04
C ILE A 137 4.57 6.82 1.69
N LYS A 138 5.37 6.67 2.73
CA LYS A 138 6.23 7.71 3.29
C LYS A 138 7.68 7.23 3.16
N LYS A 139 8.58 8.16 2.82
CA LYS A 139 10.02 7.89 2.76
C LYS A 139 10.71 8.68 3.86
N GLU A 140 11.24 7.98 4.85
CA GLU A 140 11.90 8.60 6.01
C GLU A 140 13.27 7.95 6.21
N LYS A 141 14.33 8.78 6.20
CA LYS A 141 15.72 8.33 6.44
C LYS A 141 16.15 7.14 5.55
N GLY A 142 15.74 7.16 4.28
CA GLY A 142 16.08 6.08 3.34
C GLY A 142 15.22 4.82 3.49
N VAL A 143 14.11 4.87 4.22
CA VAL A 143 13.19 3.74 4.39
C VAL A 143 11.81 4.10 3.86
N TYR A 144 11.29 3.27 2.96
CA TYR A 144 9.90 3.32 2.52
C TYR A 144 9.01 2.56 3.51
N LYS A 145 7.95 3.23 3.95
CA LYS A 145 6.90 2.65 4.79
C LYS A 145 5.54 3.07 4.26
N THR A 146 4.49 2.35 4.58
CA THR A 146 3.13 2.86 4.36
C THR A 146 2.86 4.11 5.20
N VAL A 147 1.99 4.99 4.71
CA VAL A 147 1.60 6.21 5.44
C VAL A 147 0.80 5.94 6.71
N HIS A 148 0.07 4.82 6.77
CA HIS A 148 -0.84 4.44 7.86
C HIS A 148 -0.72 2.95 8.19
N ASP A 149 -0.81 2.61 9.47
CA ASP A 149 -0.69 1.23 9.95
C ASP A 149 -1.87 0.36 9.48
N GLU A 150 -3.07 0.94 9.35
CA GLU A 150 -4.25 0.24 8.82
C GLU A 150 -4.07 -0.15 7.35
N LEU A 151 -3.41 0.70 6.56
CA LEU A 151 -3.03 0.37 5.18
C LEU A 151 -2.04 -0.80 5.19
N PHE A 152 -1.03 -0.77 6.05
CA PHE A 152 -0.10 -1.89 6.18
C PHE A 152 -0.78 -3.19 6.60
N TYR A 153 -1.70 -3.13 7.57
CA TYR A 153 -2.47 -4.28 8.02
C TYR A 153 -3.26 -4.90 6.87
N PHE A 154 -3.95 -4.06 6.08
CA PHE A 154 -4.66 -4.54 4.91
C PHE A 154 -3.71 -5.21 3.90
N LEU A 155 -2.62 -4.52 3.53
CA LEU A 155 -1.66 -5.04 2.56
C LEU A 155 -1.08 -6.37 3.05
N SER A 156 -0.72 -6.45 4.33
CA SER A 156 -0.20 -7.67 4.96
C SER A 156 -1.20 -8.82 4.92
N TYR A 157 -2.49 -8.55 5.17
CA TYR A 157 -3.54 -9.55 5.03
C TYR A 157 -3.70 -10.02 3.57
N TYR A 158 -3.75 -9.09 2.61
CA TYR A 158 -3.94 -9.41 1.20
C TYR A 158 -2.77 -10.21 0.62
N PHE A 159 -1.55 -9.70 0.81
CA PHE A 159 -0.32 -10.28 0.31
C PHE A 159 0.09 -11.52 1.10
N GLY A 160 -0.17 -11.54 2.40
CA GLY A 160 0.09 -12.69 3.27
C GLY A 160 -0.61 -13.96 2.78
N LYS A 161 -1.86 -13.87 2.31
CA LYS A 161 -2.56 -15.02 1.69
C LYS A 161 -1.85 -15.57 0.46
N LYS A 162 -1.12 -14.73 -0.28
CA LYS A 162 -0.46 -15.09 -1.55
C LYS A 162 0.98 -15.51 -1.37
N MET A 163 1.66 -15.01 -0.34
CA MET A 163 3.09 -15.20 -0.10
C MET A 163 3.39 -15.91 1.21
N ILE A 164 2.40 -16.57 1.84
CA ILE A 164 2.55 -17.14 3.18
C ILE A 164 3.80 -18.03 3.33
N GLN A 165 4.09 -18.85 2.32
CA GLN A 165 5.28 -19.71 2.32
C GLN A 165 6.57 -18.90 2.26
N CYS A 166 6.63 -17.89 1.40
CA CYS A 166 7.77 -16.99 1.29
C CYS A 166 7.96 -16.18 2.58
N ILE A 167 6.87 -15.71 3.20
CA ILE A 167 6.93 -15.04 4.51
C ILE A 167 7.47 -16.00 5.57
N ILE A 168 6.96 -17.23 5.66
CA ILE A 168 7.42 -18.19 6.68
C ILE A 168 8.90 -18.54 6.50
N GLU A 169 9.36 -18.74 5.27
CA GLU A 169 10.74 -19.11 4.96
C GLU A 169 11.73 -17.97 5.20
N ASN A 170 11.30 -16.72 5.08
CA ASN A 170 12.15 -15.53 5.17
C ASN A 170 11.82 -14.64 6.38
N ALA A 171 10.86 -15.06 7.21
CA ALA A 171 10.65 -14.54 8.54
C ALA A 171 11.81 -15.04 9.39
N HIS A 172 12.96 -14.39 9.25
CA HIS A 172 14.01 -14.48 10.25
C HIS A 172 13.37 -14.12 11.58
N CYS A 173 13.39 -15.08 12.49
CA CYS A 173 13.09 -14.91 13.90
C CYS A 173 14.04 -13.86 14.47
N GLU A 174 13.78 -12.57 14.28
CA GLU A 174 14.13 -11.55 15.26
C GLU A 174 13.18 -11.69 16.46
N VAL A 175 13.24 -12.86 17.10
CA VAL A 175 12.80 -13.01 18.48
C VAL A 175 13.88 -12.30 19.29
N TYR A 176 13.61 -11.05 19.63
CA TYR A 176 14.26 -10.26 20.70
C TYR A 176 15.78 -10.46 20.85
N GLN A 177 16.56 -9.53 20.29
CA GLN A 177 17.88 -9.18 20.84
C GLN A 177 17.87 -7.76 21.38
#